data_AF-A0A958NVD7-F1
#
_entry.id   AF-A0A958NVD7-F1
#
_cell.length_a   1.000
_cell.length_b   1.000
_cell.length_c   1.000
_cell.angle_alpha   90.00
_cell.angle_beta   90.00
_cell.angle_gamma   90.00
#
_symmetry.space_group_name_H-M   'P 1'
#
loop_
_entity.id
_entity.type
_entity.pdbx_description
1 polymer ?
#
loop_
_entity_poly.entity_id
_entity_poly.type
_entity_poly.pdbx_seq_one_letter_code
_entity_poly.pdbx_strand_id
1 'polypeptide(L)'
;MSARILIAILLMGLWPSARATEVATPFKVRRLEINARQELNVYKDPSMFLPDLGEIHADPLTGWETLMENTPLLTTVQGPVCFLQLAAATPFKNFGLVSYLYQLADSRLKSPVTAAAFGESTPMIVPVQLCGESAYSDSLGFVLEEDLKAVQQARAQSGLPPSVDGTP
;
A
#
# COMPACT_ATOMS: atom_id res chain seq x y z
N MET A 1 23.80 70.08 -10.25
CA MET A 1 23.72 68.82 -11.03
C MET A 1 24.91 67.94 -10.63
N SER A 2 24.71 66.62 -10.64
CA SER A 2 25.71 65.55 -10.41
C SER A 2 25.92 65.08 -8.97
N ALA A 3 24.98 64.24 -8.51
CA ALA A 3 25.21 63.31 -7.40
C ALA A 3 24.25 62.11 -7.54
N ARG A 4 24.45 61.27 -8.54
CA ARG A 4 23.75 59.97 -8.65
C ARG A 4 24.66 58.98 -9.36
N ILE A 5 24.54 57.71 -8.97
CA ILE A 5 25.20 56.51 -9.50
C ILE A 5 26.45 56.10 -8.72
N LEU A 6 26.25 55.67 -7.48
CA LEU A 6 27.07 54.65 -6.85
C LEU A 6 26.31 54.14 -5.63
N ILE A 7 25.39 53.20 -5.83
CA ILE A 7 24.84 52.20 -4.88
C ILE A 7 23.86 51.38 -5.73
N ALA A 8 24.34 50.33 -6.40
CA ALA A 8 23.45 49.38 -7.07
C ALA A 8 24.11 48.02 -7.36
N ILE A 9 25.18 47.61 -6.68
CA ILE A 9 25.72 46.25 -6.85
C ILE A 9 26.33 45.78 -5.52
N LEU A 10 25.51 45.41 -4.52
CA LEU A 10 25.99 44.58 -3.41
C LEU A 10 24.88 43.86 -2.62
N LEU A 11 23.86 43.32 -3.30
CA LEU A 11 22.85 42.45 -2.66
C LEU A 11 22.49 41.25 -3.55
N MET A 12 23.51 40.56 -4.09
CA MET A 12 23.36 39.24 -4.73
C MET A 12 24.23 38.21 -4.03
N GLY A 13 23.96 37.99 -2.74
CA GLY A 13 24.71 36.98 -1.99
C GLY A 13 24.01 36.72 -0.68
N LEU A 14 23.00 35.84 -0.74
CA LEU A 14 22.48 34.98 0.33
C LEU A 14 21.05 34.58 -0.06
N TRP A 15 20.92 33.84 -1.17
CA TRP A 15 19.79 32.92 -1.27
C TRP A 15 20.17 31.72 -0.41
N PRO A 16 19.48 31.44 0.70
CA PRO A 16 19.65 30.17 1.36
C PRO A 16 19.17 29.12 0.37
N SER A 17 20.11 28.37 -0.22
CA SER A 17 19.81 27.08 -0.82
C SER A 17 19.10 26.29 0.27
N ALA A 18 17.77 26.19 0.16
CA ALA A 18 17.00 25.24 0.92
C ALA A 18 17.58 23.87 0.56
N ARG A 19 18.52 23.39 1.36
CA ARG A 19 18.93 21.99 1.32
C ARG A 19 17.64 21.26 1.58
N ALA A 20 17.13 20.60 0.53
CA ALA A 20 16.19 19.52 0.70
C ALA A 20 16.86 18.56 1.69
N THR A 21 16.47 18.65 2.96
CA THR A 21 16.63 17.55 3.89
C THR A 21 15.79 16.45 3.27
N GLU A 22 16.45 15.58 2.50
CA GLU A 22 15.98 14.23 2.28
C GLU A 22 15.69 13.67 3.67
N VAL A 23 14.42 13.68 4.06
CA VAL A 23 13.92 12.85 5.14
C VAL A 23 13.91 11.43 4.57
N ALA A 24 15.12 10.86 4.42
CA ALA A 24 15.32 9.45 4.19
C ALA A 24 14.95 8.74 5.49
N THR A 25 13.65 8.62 5.74
CA THR A 25 13.19 7.56 6.64
C THR A 25 13.62 6.26 5.99
N PRO A 26 14.42 5.41 6.66
CA PRO A 26 14.81 4.14 6.09
C PRO A 26 13.53 3.30 6.00
N PHE A 27 12.92 3.25 4.81
CA PHE A 27 11.91 2.25 4.49
C PHE A 27 12.57 0.90 4.73
N LYS A 28 12.30 0.27 5.88
CA LYS A 28 12.79 -1.07 6.19
C LYS A 28 12.00 -2.05 5.36
N VAL A 29 12.41 -2.23 4.11
CA VAL A 29 11.87 -3.27 3.24
C VAL A 29 12.28 -4.61 3.83
N ARG A 30 11.29 -5.45 4.13
CA ARG A 30 11.51 -6.79 4.70
C ARG A 30 11.03 -7.84 3.72
N ARG A 31 11.91 -8.77 3.35
CA ARG A 31 11.51 -9.97 2.60
C ARG A 31 10.76 -10.92 3.52
N LEU A 32 9.58 -11.34 3.08
CA LEU A 32 8.69 -12.28 3.76
C LEU A 32 8.48 -13.50 2.86
N GLU A 33 8.93 -14.65 3.33
CA GLU A 33 8.66 -15.94 2.68
C GLU A 33 7.65 -16.70 3.53
N ILE A 34 6.45 -16.87 2.99
CA ILE A 34 5.34 -17.54 3.67
C ILE A 34 4.86 -18.71 2.81
N ASN A 35 4.31 -19.72 3.47
CA ASN A 35 3.62 -20.81 2.80
C ASN A 35 2.13 -20.69 3.13
N ALA A 36 1.39 -20.08 2.22
CA ALA A 36 -0.02 -19.76 2.35
C ALA A 36 -0.86 -21.04 2.20
N ARG A 37 -1.20 -21.68 3.32
CA ARG A 37 -2.07 -22.87 3.31
C ARG A 37 -3.50 -22.56 2.85
N GLN A 38 -3.93 -21.33 3.12
CA GLN A 38 -5.18 -20.75 2.66
C GLN A 38 -4.87 -19.70 1.60
N GLU A 39 -5.85 -19.40 0.77
CA GLU A 39 -5.76 -18.32 -0.21
C GLU A 39 -5.55 -16.98 0.50
N LEU A 40 -4.56 -16.21 0.03
CA LEU A 40 -4.28 -14.86 0.48
C LEU A 40 -4.52 -13.91 -0.69
N ASN A 41 -5.48 -13.01 -0.52
CA ASN A 41 -5.79 -11.99 -1.51
C ASN A 41 -4.77 -10.86 -1.43
N VAL A 42 -4.21 -10.51 -2.58
CA VAL A 42 -3.35 -9.34 -2.77
C VAL A 42 -4.14 -8.33 -3.58
N TYR A 43 -4.36 -7.15 -3.02
CA TYR A 43 -5.09 -6.07 -3.66
C TYR A 43 -4.11 -5.12 -4.35
N LYS A 44 -4.49 -4.56 -5.50
CA LYS A 44 -3.68 -3.59 -6.25
C LYS A 44 -3.38 -2.36 -5.40
N ASP A 45 -2.21 -1.75 -5.59
CA ASP A 45 -1.95 -0.44 -4.99
C ASP A 45 -2.92 0.61 -5.56
N PRO A 46 -3.52 1.49 -4.72
CA PRO A 46 -4.48 2.49 -5.19
C PRO A 46 -3.93 3.45 -6.25
N SER A 47 -2.60 3.66 -6.30
CA SER A 47 -1.97 4.48 -7.34
C SER A 47 -2.10 3.89 -8.75
N MET A 48 -2.39 2.59 -8.88
CA MET A 48 -2.61 1.94 -10.17
C MET A 48 -3.88 2.42 -10.87
N PHE A 49 -4.82 3.03 -10.14
CA PHE A 49 -6.08 3.58 -10.68
C PHE A 49 -5.98 5.06 -11.06
N LEU A 50 -4.81 5.70 -10.85
CA LEU A 50 -4.62 7.11 -11.23
C LEU A 50 -4.89 7.39 -12.73
N PRO A 51 -4.51 6.50 -13.68
CA PRO A 51 -4.86 6.67 -15.08
C PRO A 51 -6.38 6.72 -15.30
N ASP A 52 -7.12 5.79 -14.69
CA ASP A 52 -8.58 5.69 -14.80
C ASP A 52 -9.27 6.94 -14.23
N LEU A 53 -8.76 7.47 -13.11
CA LEU A 53 -9.25 8.74 -12.55
C LEU A 53 -8.99 9.92 -13.49
N GLY A 54 -7.86 9.91 -14.20
CA GLY A 54 -7.55 10.89 -15.24
C GLY A 54 -8.53 10.80 -16.42
N GLU A 55 -8.92 9.60 -16.81
CA GLU A 55 -9.92 9.37 -17.85
C GLU A 55 -11.31 9.88 -17.44
N ILE A 56 -11.75 9.62 -16.20
CA ILE A 56 -13.02 10.16 -15.67
C ILE A 56 -13.07 11.70 -15.75
N HIS A 57 -11.93 12.37 -15.54
CA HIS A 57 -11.86 13.82 -15.68
C HIS A 57 -11.97 14.30 -17.13
N ALA A 58 -11.49 13.50 -18.11
CA ALA A 58 -11.53 13.84 -19.53
C ALA A 58 -12.87 13.47 -20.18
N ASP A 59 -13.36 12.26 -19.90
CA ASP A 59 -14.65 11.72 -20.31
C ASP A 59 -15.24 10.89 -19.15
N PRO A 60 -16.20 11.45 -18.40
CA PRO A 60 -16.77 10.77 -17.25
C PRO A 60 -17.41 9.43 -17.60
N LEU A 61 -18.10 9.30 -18.73
CA LEU A 61 -18.84 8.08 -19.05
C LEU A 61 -17.86 6.94 -19.31
N THR A 62 -16.95 7.15 -20.25
CA THR A 62 -15.94 6.16 -20.64
C THR A 62 -15.03 5.83 -19.45
N GLY A 63 -14.55 6.83 -18.71
CA GLY A 63 -13.69 6.60 -17.55
C GLY A 63 -14.38 5.80 -16.43
N TRP A 64 -15.68 6.00 -16.22
CA TRP A 64 -16.43 5.19 -15.25
C TRP A 64 -16.60 3.75 -15.72
N GLU A 65 -16.87 3.52 -17.00
CA GLU A 65 -16.94 2.18 -17.59
C GLU A 65 -15.59 1.45 -17.43
N THR A 66 -14.49 2.08 -17.83
CA THR A 66 -13.12 1.55 -17.67
C THR A 66 -12.80 1.22 -16.21
N LEU A 67 -13.10 2.14 -15.28
CA LEU A 67 -12.81 1.94 -13.86
C LEU A 67 -13.61 0.76 -13.27
N MET A 68 -14.86 0.58 -13.71
CA MET A 68 -15.73 -0.51 -13.24
C MET A 68 -15.34 -1.87 -13.83
N GLU A 69 -14.71 -1.90 -15.00
CA GLU A 69 -14.13 -3.12 -15.57
C GLU A 69 -12.81 -3.53 -14.87
N ASN A 70 -12.11 -2.57 -14.26
CA ASN A 70 -10.87 -2.82 -13.54
C ASN A 70 -11.11 -3.40 -12.13
N THR A 71 -10.66 -4.64 -11.91
CA THR A 71 -10.71 -5.28 -10.58
C THR A 71 -9.65 -4.72 -9.61
N PRO A 72 -9.99 -4.48 -8.32
CA PRO A 72 -9.04 -4.13 -7.27
C PRO A 72 -8.21 -5.32 -6.76
N LEU A 73 -8.60 -6.56 -7.07
CA LEU A 73 -7.80 -7.73 -6.76
C LEU A 73 -6.63 -7.79 -7.75
N LEU A 74 -5.40 -7.79 -7.23
CA LEU A 74 -4.21 -7.99 -8.05
C LEU A 74 -4.06 -9.48 -8.37
N THR A 75 -4.06 -10.31 -7.33
CA THR A 75 -3.97 -11.77 -7.45
C THR A 75 -4.41 -12.44 -6.15
N THR A 76 -4.65 -13.75 -6.22
CA THR A 76 -4.85 -14.60 -5.05
C THR A 76 -3.72 -15.62 -5.02
N VAL A 77 -2.97 -15.66 -3.92
CA VAL A 77 -1.83 -16.56 -3.78
C VAL A 77 -2.13 -17.70 -2.82
N GLN A 78 -1.65 -18.90 -3.16
CA GLN A 78 -1.71 -20.08 -2.32
C GLN A 78 -0.39 -20.86 -2.46
N GLY A 79 0.05 -21.50 -1.38
CA GLY A 79 1.31 -22.22 -1.31
C GLY A 79 2.51 -21.31 -1.02
N PRO A 80 3.73 -21.71 -1.43
CA PRO A 80 4.95 -20.93 -1.21
C PRO A 80 4.89 -19.61 -1.98
N VAL A 81 4.92 -18.49 -1.27
CA VAL A 81 4.91 -17.15 -1.84
C VAL A 81 5.95 -16.28 -1.14
N CYS A 82 6.57 -15.40 -1.92
CA CYS A 82 7.52 -14.40 -1.44
C CYS A 82 6.96 -13.00 -1.68
N PHE A 83 7.05 -12.18 -0.64
CA PHE A 83 6.71 -10.76 -0.67
C PHE A 83 7.90 -9.91 -0.21
N LEU A 84 7.97 -8.69 -0.70
CA LEU A 84 8.69 -7.60 -0.05
C LEU A 84 7.67 -6.74 0.69
N GLN A 85 7.71 -6.75 2.02
CA GLN A 85 6.95 -5.82 2.85
C GLN A 85 7.60 -4.44 2.74
N LEU A 86 6.87 -3.48 2.17
CA LEU A 86 7.39 -2.15 1.84
C LEU A 86 7.28 -1.18 3.02
N ALA A 87 6.29 -1.40 3.90
CA ALA A 87 6.06 -0.57 5.08
C ALA A 87 5.44 -1.37 6.23
N ALA A 88 5.37 -0.75 7.41
CA ALA A 88 4.58 -1.27 8.52
C ALA A 88 3.08 -1.31 8.17
N ALA A 89 2.29 -2.06 8.95
CA ALA A 89 0.85 -2.05 8.81
C ALA A 89 0.31 -0.62 9.00
N THR A 90 -0.60 -0.21 8.13
CA THR A 90 -1.21 1.12 8.16
C THR A 90 -2.73 1.02 8.01
N PRO A 91 -3.51 1.98 8.56
CA PRO A 91 -4.94 1.99 8.33
C PRO A 91 -5.24 2.13 6.85
N PHE A 92 -6.21 1.38 6.34
CA PHE A 92 -6.74 1.57 5.00
C PHE A 92 -7.34 2.99 4.89
N LYS A 93 -6.69 3.84 4.09
CA LYS A 93 -7.07 5.25 3.97
C LYS A 93 -8.15 5.44 2.92
N ASN A 94 -8.80 6.60 2.97
CA ASN A 94 -9.78 7.01 1.98
C ASN A 94 -9.07 7.38 0.68
N PHE A 95 -9.11 6.50 -0.31
CA PHE A 95 -8.62 6.75 -1.68
C PHE A 95 -9.72 7.35 -2.58
N GLY A 96 -10.69 8.06 -1.99
CA GLY A 96 -11.82 8.62 -2.69
C GLY A 96 -12.68 7.54 -3.34
N LEU A 97 -13.01 7.72 -4.62
CA LEU A 97 -13.85 6.81 -5.38
C LEU A 97 -13.27 5.39 -5.48
N VAL A 98 -11.94 5.25 -5.52
CA VAL A 98 -11.27 3.95 -5.60
C VAL A 98 -11.52 3.11 -4.34
N SER A 99 -11.67 3.75 -3.17
CA SER A 99 -11.97 3.02 -1.91
C SER A 99 -13.28 2.23 -1.98
N TYR A 100 -14.23 2.67 -2.79
CA TYR A 100 -15.50 1.96 -3.01
C TYR A 100 -15.30 0.65 -3.79
N LEU A 101 -14.38 0.62 -4.77
CA LEU A 101 -14.07 -0.61 -5.52
C LEU A 101 -13.53 -1.70 -4.59
N TYR A 102 -12.62 -1.35 -3.70
CA TYR A 102 -12.11 -2.28 -2.69
C TYR A 102 -13.21 -2.78 -1.76
N GLN A 103 -14.13 -1.91 -1.34
CA GLN A 103 -15.27 -2.30 -0.50
C GLN A 103 -16.22 -3.27 -1.22
N LEU A 104 -16.41 -3.12 -2.54
CA LEU A 104 -17.20 -4.06 -3.35
C LEU A 104 -16.51 -5.43 -3.47
N ALA A 105 -15.18 -5.45 -3.56
CA ALA A 105 -14.41 -6.70 -3.65
C ALA A 105 -14.27 -7.42 -2.29
N ASP A 106 -14.11 -6.67 -1.20
CA ASP A 106 -14.04 -7.20 0.16
C ASP A 106 -14.73 -6.24 1.13
N SER A 107 -15.81 -6.72 1.75
CA SER A 107 -16.64 -5.90 2.65
C SER A 107 -15.90 -5.41 3.91
N ARG A 108 -14.72 -5.96 4.21
CA ARG A 108 -13.85 -5.50 5.30
C ARG A 108 -13.12 -4.21 4.93
N LEU A 109 -12.84 -3.97 3.64
CA LEU A 109 -12.16 -2.78 3.12
C LEU A 109 -13.09 -1.58 3.00
N LYS A 110 -13.78 -1.24 4.08
CA LYS A 110 -14.70 -0.09 4.11
C LYS A 110 -13.93 1.22 4.04
N SER A 111 -14.48 2.17 3.28
CA SER A 111 -14.02 3.56 3.34
C SER A 111 -14.05 4.07 4.78
N PRO A 112 -13.05 4.85 5.23
CA PRO A 112 -13.03 5.43 6.57
C PRO A 112 -14.27 6.25 6.93
N VAL A 113 -14.91 6.88 5.93
CA VAL A 113 -16.17 7.64 6.13
C VAL A 113 -17.30 6.68 6.52
N THR A 114 -17.41 5.57 5.80
CA THR A 114 -18.36 4.50 6.09
C THR A 114 -18.05 3.87 7.45
N ALA A 115 -16.81 3.49 7.71
CA ALA A 115 -16.40 2.88 8.99
C ALA A 115 -16.72 3.80 10.18
N ALA A 116 -16.40 5.09 10.09
CA ALA A 116 -16.72 6.06 11.13
C ALA A 116 -18.23 6.26 11.33
N ALA A 117 -19.02 6.26 10.25
CA ALA A 117 -20.47 6.37 10.33
C ALA A 117 -21.14 5.18 11.04
N PHE A 118 -20.54 3.99 10.96
CA PHE A 118 -21.04 2.78 11.61
C PHE A 118 -20.29 2.40 12.91
N GLY A 119 -19.35 3.24 13.37
CA GLY A 119 -18.55 2.97 14.57
C GLY A 119 -17.62 1.76 14.44
N GLU A 120 -17.22 1.42 13.21
CA GLU A 120 -16.37 0.28 12.91
C GLU A 120 -14.89 0.67 12.85
N SER A 121 -14.01 -0.27 13.18
CA SER A 121 -12.56 -0.07 13.08
C SER A 121 -12.10 -0.13 11.62
N THR A 122 -11.29 0.85 11.21
CA THR A 122 -10.62 0.82 9.90
C THR A 122 -9.68 -0.38 9.81
N PRO A 123 -9.76 -1.20 8.75
CA PRO A 123 -8.87 -2.34 8.60
C PRO A 123 -7.42 -1.89 8.43
N MET A 124 -6.48 -2.71 8.92
CA MET A 124 -5.05 -2.49 8.75
C MET A 124 -4.56 -3.24 7.52
N ILE A 125 -3.82 -2.56 6.66
CA ILE A 125 -3.21 -3.11 5.45
C ILE A 125 -1.69 -3.10 5.55
N VAL A 126 -1.05 -4.08 4.92
CA VAL A 126 0.39 -4.19 4.80
C VAL A 126 0.76 -4.00 3.33
N PRO A 127 1.43 -2.90 2.97
CA PRO A 127 1.92 -2.70 1.60
C PRO A 127 3.00 -3.74 1.27
N VAL A 128 2.81 -4.43 0.15
CA VAL A 128 3.68 -5.52 -0.30
C VAL A 128 4.00 -5.40 -1.79
N GLN A 129 5.10 -6.01 -2.19
CA GLN A 129 5.42 -6.31 -3.58
C GLN A 129 5.63 -7.81 -3.73
N LEU A 130 5.06 -8.43 -4.76
CA LEU A 130 5.31 -9.84 -5.07
C LEU A 130 6.76 -10.04 -5.55
N CYS A 131 7.45 -11.06 -5.05
CA CYS A 131 8.80 -11.38 -5.53
C CYS A 131 8.72 -12.12 -6.88
N GLY A 132 9.54 -11.72 -7.85
CA GLY A 132 9.85 -12.55 -9.03
C GLY A 132 9.09 -12.20 -10.31
N GLU A 133 8.11 -11.32 -10.25
CA GLU A 133 7.61 -10.64 -11.45
C GLU A 133 8.37 -9.32 -11.59
N SER A 134 8.60 -8.90 -12.83
CA SER A 134 9.54 -7.84 -13.22
C SER A 134 9.46 -6.57 -12.37
N ALA A 135 10.52 -5.76 -12.37
CA ALA A 135 10.66 -4.50 -11.62
C ALA A 135 9.62 -3.39 -11.98
N TYR A 136 8.49 -3.75 -12.59
CA TYR A 136 7.39 -2.89 -12.96
C TYR A 136 6.28 -2.87 -11.89
N SER A 137 5.44 -1.83 -11.98
CA SER A 137 4.41 -1.44 -11.02
C SER A 137 3.23 -2.41 -10.89
N ASP A 138 3.18 -3.44 -11.74
CA ASP A 138 2.16 -4.49 -11.78
C ASP A 138 2.29 -5.51 -10.64
N SER A 139 3.39 -5.49 -9.89
CA SER A 139 3.62 -6.35 -8.73
C SER A 139 3.32 -5.68 -7.37
N LEU A 140 2.91 -4.40 -7.38
CA LEU A 140 2.67 -3.61 -6.17
C LEU A 140 1.23 -3.74 -5.67
N GLY A 141 1.10 -3.99 -4.38
CA GLY A 141 -0.21 -4.16 -3.76
C GLY A 141 -0.19 -4.05 -2.25
N PHE A 142 -1.27 -4.50 -1.65
CA PHE A 142 -1.37 -4.67 -0.21
C PHE A 142 -2.16 -5.91 0.15
N VAL A 143 -1.92 -6.41 1.35
CA VAL A 143 -2.69 -7.50 1.97
C VAL A 143 -3.31 -6.99 3.26
N LEU A 144 -4.40 -7.62 3.70
CA LEU A 144 -4.94 -7.36 5.04
C LEU A 144 -4.00 -7.91 6.10
N GLU A 145 -3.74 -7.12 7.15
CA GLU A 145 -2.81 -7.50 8.21
C GLU A 145 -3.29 -8.75 8.95
N GLU A 146 -4.60 -8.88 9.15
CA GLU A 146 -5.22 -10.05 9.77
C GLU A 146 -5.02 -11.33 8.96
N ASP A 147 -5.19 -11.27 7.64
CA ASP A 147 -5.02 -12.41 6.73
C ASP A 147 -3.54 -12.85 6.69
N LEU A 148 -2.63 -11.87 6.62
CA LEU A 148 -1.19 -12.13 6.68
C LEU A 148 -0.78 -12.79 8.01
N LYS A 149 -1.31 -12.30 9.14
CA LYS A 149 -1.09 -12.89 10.46
C LYS A 149 -1.65 -14.30 10.56
N ALA A 150 -2.86 -14.54 10.06
CA ALA A 150 -3.48 -15.86 10.06
C ALA A 150 -2.61 -16.88 9.29
N VAL A 151 -2.13 -16.51 8.10
CA VAL A 151 -1.23 -17.35 7.31
C VAL A 151 0.10 -17.61 8.02
N GLN A 152 0.67 -16.60 8.68
CA GLN A 152 1.92 -16.74 9.42
C GLN A 152 1.77 -17.61 10.69
N GLN A 153 0.65 -17.50 11.40
CA GLN A 153 0.38 -18.27 12.61
C GLN A 153 0.09 -19.76 12.32
N ALA A 154 -0.55 -20.06 11.19
CA ALA A 154 -0.74 -21.44 10.72
C ALA A 154 0.59 -22.20 10.55
N ARG A 155 1.71 -21.50 10.32
CA ARG A 155 3.07 -22.08 10.30
C ARG A 155 3.53 -22.49 11.69
N ALA A 156 3.31 -21.65 12.70
CA ALA A 156 3.79 -21.86 14.07
C ALA A 156 3.13 -23.08 14.74
N GLN A 157 1.85 -23.35 14.43
CA GLN A 157 1.12 -24.49 14.98
C GLN A 157 1.50 -25.85 14.38
N SER A 158 2.33 -25.88 13.34
CA SER A 158 2.87 -27.12 12.75
C SER A 158 4.17 -27.62 13.39
N GLY A 159 4.64 -26.97 14.45
CA GLY A 159 5.62 -27.60 15.34
C GLY A 159 4.93 -28.71 16.14
N LEU A 160 5.31 -29.97 15.88
CA LEU A 160 4.83 -31.16 16.58
C LEU A 160 4.70 -30.91 18.10
N PRO A 161 3.63 -31.37 18.77
CA PRO A 161 3.58 -31.33 20.23
C PRO A 161 4.77 -32.11 20.79
N PRO A 162 5.40 -31.67 21.90
CA PRO A 162 6.44 -32.45 22.54
C PRO A 162 5.85 -33.81 22.89
N SER A 163 6.48 -34.88 22.37
CA SER A 163 6.11 -36.24 22.75
C SER A 163 6.34 -36.34 24.27
N VAL A 164 5.24 -36.47 24.99
CA VAL A 164 5.28 -36.76 26.42
C VAL A 164 5.71 -38.23 26.51
N ASP A 165 7.01 -38.47 26.63
CA ASP A 165 7.55 -39.75 27.05
C ASP A 165 7.16 -39.95 28.52
N GLY A 166 5.91 -40.38 28.70
CA GLY A 166 5.43 -40.96 29.93
C GLY A 166 5.68 -42.44 29.88
N THR A 167 6.69 -42.92 30.61
CA THR A 167 6.63 -44.26 31.18
C THR A 167 7.26 -44.23 32.58
N PRO A 168 6.61 -44.85 33.58
CA PRO A 168 7.02 -44.85 34.98
C PRO A 168 8.27 -45.68 35.26
#